data_AF-A0ABC9QLS8-F1
#
_entry.id   AF-A0ABC9QLS8-F1
#
_cell.length_a   1.000
_cell.length_b   1.000
_cell.length_c   1.000
_cell.angle_alpha   90.00
_cell.angle_beta   90.00
_cell.angle_gamma   90.00
#
_symmetry.space_group_name_H-M   'P 1'
#
loop_
_entity.id
_entity.type
_entity.pdbx_description
1 polymer ?
#
loop_
_entity_poly.entity_id
_entity_poly.type
_entity_poly.pdbx_seq_one_letter_code
_entity_poly.pdbx_strand_id
1 'polypeptide(L)' 'MKYTEIKDKTAAELATMLKEKKVLLFTLKQKLKTMQLTNPKEISQVKKDIARINTAINALR' A
#
# COMPACT_ATOMS: atom_id res chain seq x y z
N MET A 1 6.49 -3.66 -4.42
CA MET A 1 7.60 -3.40 -3.47
C MET A 1 8.22 -4.70 -2.98
N LYS A 2 9.55 -4.84 -3.01
CA LYS A 2 10.24 -5.91 -2.30
C LYS A 2 10.31 -5.57 -0.81
N TYR A 3 10.17 -6.58 0.04
CA TYR A 3 10.16 -6.44 1.50
C TYR A 3 11.50 -5.95 2.08
N THR A 4 12.59 -6.17 1.35
CA THR A 4 13.95 -5.80 1.73
C THR A 4 14.14 -4.29 1.88
N GLU A 5 13.55 -3.46 1.03
CA GLU A 5 13.66 -1.98 1.12
C GLU A 5 12.71 -1.35 2.16
N ILE A 6 11.72 -2.11 2.64
CA ILE A 6 10.73 -1.67 3.62
C ILE A 6 11.25 -1.91 5.04
N LYS A 7 12.14 -2.89 5.23
CA LYS A 7 12.67 -3.29 6.54
C LYS A 7 13.69 -2.29 7.10
N ASP A 8 14.39 -1.56 6.23
CA ASP A 8 15.42 -0.58 6.63
C ASP A 8 14.85 0.82 6.94
N LYS A 9 13.56 1.05 6.70
CA LYS A 9 12.91 2.35 6.95
C LYS A 9 12.32 2.43 8.35
N THR A 10 12.39 3.62 8.95
CA THR A 10 11.90 3.89 10.30
C THR A 10 10.37 3.74 10.37
N ALA A 11 9.84 3.33 11.53
CA ALA A 11 8.39 3.17 11.76
C ALA A 11 7.55 4.39 11.33
N ALA A 12 8.11 5.60 11.47
CA ALA A 12 7.47 6.85 11.07
C ALA A 12 7.33 6.99 9.54
N GLU A 13 8.35 6.61 8.76
CA GLU A 13 8.28 6.64 7.29
C GLU A 13 7.31 5.58 6.76
N LEU A 14 7.29 4.40 7.39
CA LEU A 14 6.36 3.33 7.06
C LEU A 14 4.91 3.74 7.28
N ALA A 15 4.61 4.42 8.39
CA ALA A 15 3.27 4.95 8.68
C ALA A 15 2.83 6.01 7.65
N THR A 16 3.77 6.84 7.20
CA THR A 16 3.52 7.91 6.21
C THR A 16 3.20 7.30 4.84
N MET A 17 4.01 6.33 4.39
CA MET A 17 3.75 5.57 3.15
C MET A 17 2.44 4.77 3.22
N LEU A 18 2.03 4.31 4.41
CA LEU A 18 0.77 3.60 4.61
C LEU A 18 -0.44 4.52 4.35
N LYS A 19 -0.38 5.77 4.80
CA LYS A 19 -1.40 6.78 4.53
C LYS A 19 -1.53 7.04 3.02
N GLU A 20 -0.42 7.26 2.33
CA GLU A 20 -0.42 7.50 0.88
C GLU A 20 -1.00 6.32 0.10
N LYS A 21 -0.61 5.07 0.44
CA LYS A 21 -1.15 3.88 -0.22
C LYS A 21 -2.62 3.65 0.05
N LYS A 22 -3.14 4.05 1.22
CA LYS A 22 -4.58 4.01 1.51
C LYS A 22 -5.35 5.03 0.67
N VAL A 23 -4.80 6.23 0.47
CA VAL A 23 -5.40 7.25 -0.41
C VAL A 23 -5.42 6.75 -1.85
N LEU A 24 -4.31 6.20 -2.35
CA LEU A 24 -4.26 5.55 -3.68
C LEU A 24 -5.29 4.42 -3.83
N LEU A 25 -5.45 3.58 -2.80
CA LEU A 25 -6.47 2.52 -2.81
C LEU A 25 -7.88 3.11 -2.90
N PHE A 26 -8.15 4.23 -2.23
CA PHE A 26 -9.43 4.94 -2.31
C PHE A 26 -9.66 5.47 -3.72
N THR A 27 -8.69 6.15 -4.32
CA THR A 27 -8.79 6.66 -5.69
C THR A 27 -8.99 5.54 -6.71
N LEU A 28 -8.27 4.41 -6.56
CA LEU A 28 -8.42 3.24 -7.42
C LEU A 28 -9.80 2.57 -7.26
N LYS A 29 -10.33 2.49 -6.03
CA LYS A 29 -11.71 2.03 -5.81
C LYS A 29 -12.75 2.97 -6.44
N GLN A 30 -12.49 4.28 -6.39
CA GLN A 30 -13.36 5.27 -7.02
C GLN A 30 -13.35 5.14 -8.55
N LYS A 31 -12.16 4.98 -9.15
CA LYS A 31 -12.00 4.69 -10.59
C LYS A 31 -12.63 3.35 -11.01
N LEU A 32 -12.59 2.34 -10.13
CA LEU A 32 -13.30 1.07 -10.34
C LEU A 32 -14.82 1.27 -10.36
N LYS A 33 -15.36 2.06 -9.42
CA LYS A 33 -16.78 2.39 -9.38
C LYS A 33 -17.25 3.20 -10.59
N THR A 34 -16.42 4.10 -11.12
CA THR A 34 -16.73 4.85 -12.34
C THR A 34 -16.54 4.02 -13.62
N MET A 35 -16.21 2.72 -13.51
CA MET A 35 -15.88 1.82 -14.63
C MET A 35 -14.74 2.33 -15.54
N GLN A 36 -13.95 3.31 -15.09
CA GLN A 36 -12.81 3.87 -15.81
C GLN A 36 -11.49 3.15 -15.45
N LEU A 37 -11.58 2.04 -14.72
CA LEU A 37 -10.39 1.33 -14.29
C LEU A 37 -9.88 0.41 -15.39
N THR A 38 -8.79 0.82 -16.02
CA THR A 38 -8.09 0.05 -17.05
C THR A 38 -7.45 -1.23 -16.52
N ASN A 39 -7.12 -1.32 -15.22
CA ASN A 39 -6.47 -2.51 -14.68
C ASN A 39 -6.84 -2.83 -13.21
N PRO A 40 -7.78 -3.78 -12.97
CA PRO A 40 -8.17 -4.24 -11.63
C PRO A 40 -7.02 -4.82 -10.79
N LYS A 41 -5.95 -5.29 -11.44
CA LYS A 41 -4.79 -5.89 -10.75
C LYS A 41 -4.04 -4.89 -9.86
N GLU A 42 -4.10 -3.59 -10.16
CA GLU A 42 -3.46 -2.55 -9.35
C GLU A 42 -4.03 -2.49 -7.92
N ILE A 43 -5.33 -2.72 -7.75
CA ILE A 43 -5.98 -2.75 -6.44
C ILE A 43 -5.41 -3.89 -5.59
N SER A 44 -5.20 -5.06 -6.19
CA SER A 44 -4.62 -6.22 -5.51
C SER A 44 -3.15 -5.98 -5.16
N GLN A 45 -2.40 -5.34 -6.06
CA GLN A 45 -1.00 -4.96 -5.84
C GLN A 45 -0.87 -3.98 -4.66
N VAL A 46 -1.71 -2.94 -4.62
CA VAL A 46 -1.73 -1.94 -3.53
C VAL A 46 -2.13 -2.58 -2.20
N LYS A 47 -3.10 -3.49 -2.18
CA LYS A 47 -3.45 -4.26 -0.97
C LYS A 47 -2.29 -5.10 -0.46
N LYS A 48 -1.57 -5.81 -1.34
CA LYS A 48 -0.38 -6.58 -0.97
C LYS A 48 0.74 -5.68 -0.43
N ASP A 49 0.93 -4.51 -1.02
CA ASP A 49 1.92 -3.56 -0.53
C ASP A 49 1.56 -3.01 0.86
N ILE A 50 0.28 -2.69 1.14
CA ILE A 50 -0.18 -2.29 2.48
C ILE A 50 0.06 -3.41 3.50
N ALA A 51 -0.22 -4.67 3.14
CA ALA A 51 0.02 -5.81 4.01
C ALA A 51 1.51 -5.93 4.37
N ARG A 52 2.42 -5.79 3.38
CA ARG A 52 3.87 -5.83 3.64
C ARG A 52 4.34 -4.69 4.55
N ILE A 53 3.79 -3.48 4.41
CA ILE A 53 4.10 -2.35 5.30
C ILE A 53 3.65 -2.65 6.73
N ASN A 54 2.44 -3.17 6.92
CA ASN A 54 1.95 -3.57 8.25
C ASN A 54 2.84 -4.67 8.88
N THR A 55 3.27 -5.66 8.09
CA THR A 55 4.17 -6.71 8.56
C THR A 55 5.52 -6.13 8.99
N ALA A 56 6.08 -5.17 8.25
CA ALA A 56 7.33 -4.51 8.62
C ALA A 56 7.21 -3.69 9.92
N ILE A 57 6.11 -2.95 10.10
CA ILE A 57 5.82 -2.24 11.35
C ILE A 57 5.75 -3.21 12.53
N ASN A 58 5.08 -4.36 12.35
CA ASN A 58 4.92 -5.34 13.40
C ASN A 58 6.22 -6.10 13.71
N ALA A 59 7.12 -6.24 12.73
CA ALA A 59 8.44 -6.85 12.92
C ALA A 59 9.46 -5.93 13.61
N LEU A 60 9.17 -4.62 13.69
CA LEU A 60 9.98 -3.65 14.42
C LEU A 60 9.61 -3.55 15.91
N ARG A 61 8.53 -4.22 16.33
CA ARG A 61 8.01 -4.26 17.70
C ARG A 61 8.65 -5.38 18.53
#